data_AF-A0AAD6E5G9-F1
#
_entry.id   AF-A0AAD6E5G9-F1
#
_cell.length_a   1.000
_cell.length_b   1.000
_cell.length_c   1.000
_cell.angle_alpha   90.00
_cell.angle_beta   90.00
_cell.angle_gamma   90.00
#
_symmetry.space_group_name_H-M   'P 1'
#
loop_
_entity.id
_entity.type
_entity.pdbx_description
1 polymer ?
#
loop_
_entity_poly.entity_id
_entity_poly.type
_entity_poly.pdbx_seq_one_letter_code
_entity_poly.pdbx_strand_id
1 'polypeptide(L)'
;MPRQQINLEPYRDDIITLYHHGISSDAISRTLETCHNIQVKERTIQSRLRKWGIRKRHRTTTGDEALHARIKMLFIQDKLTDKAMLDMLQQEGYGISERTLRRLRFKLGLHVRASEREKHQEQCQMQEQMIVPQPRLEGQPV
;
A
#
# COMPACT_ATOMS: atom_id res chain seq x y z
N MET A 1 -29.24 27.47 24.66
CA MET A 1 -30.20 26.90 23.70
C MET A 1 -29.92 25.41 23.52
N PRO A 2 -30.86 24.51 23.81
CA PRO A 2 -30.69 23.08 23.54
C PRO A 2 -30.59 22.85 22.02
N ARG A 3 -29.62 22.03 21.58
CA ARG A 3 -29.44 21.71 20.16
C ARG A 3 -30.53 20.73 19.73
N GLN A 4 -31.25 21.02 18.65
CA GLN A 4 -32.23 20.10 18.06
C GLN A 4 -31.54 18.79 17.69
N GLN A 5 -32.01 17.68 18.26
CA GLN A 5 -31.56 16.34 17.89
C GLN A 5 -32.25 15.93 16.59
N ILE A 6 -31.52 16.04 15.49
CA ILE A 6 -31.96 15.49 14.21
C ILE A 6 -31.81 13.96 14.30
N ASN A 7 -32.92 13.25 14.06
CA ASN A 7 -32.97 11.80 13.97
C ASN A 7 -32.46 11.36 12.61
N LEU A 8 -31.20 10.92 12.57
CA LEU A 8 -30.51 10.44 11.36
C LEU A 8 -30.49 8.90 11.27
N GLU A 9 -31.14 8.22 12.23
CA GLU A 9 -31.28 6.75 12.23
C GLU A 9 -31.97 6.19 10.96
N PRO A 10 -33.06 6.77 10.42
CA PRO A 10 -33.69 6.22 9.22
C PRO A 10 -32.86 6.39 7.95
N TYR A 11 -31.93 7.35 7.92
CA TYR A 11 -31.03 7.61 6.79
C TYR A 11 -29.65 7.00 7.00
N ARG A 12 -29.52 6.14 8.01
CA ARG A 12 -28.24 5.55 8.39
C ARG A 12 -27.63 4.83 7.20
N ASP A 13 -28.35 3.91 6.56
CA ASP A 13 -27.80 3.09 5.48
C ASP A 13 -27.38 3.92 4.26
N ASP A 14 -28.14 4.96 3.91
CA ASP A 14 -27.80 5.88 2.81
C ASP A 14 -26.52 6.68 3.12
N ILE A 15 -26.38 7.17 4.35
CA ILE A 15 -25.17 7.88 4.78
C ILE A 15 -23.95 6.95 4.73
N ILE A 16 -24.14 5.69 5.11
CA ILE A 16 -23.09 4.68 5.12
C ILE A 16 -22.64 4.34 3.70
N THR A 17 -23.58 4.09 2.80
CA THR A 17 -23.28 3.78 1.40
C THR A 17 -22.54 4.94 0.75
N LEU A 18 -23.05 6.17 0.87
CA LEU A 18 -22.38 7.37 0.35
C LEU A 18 -20.96 7.53 0.90
N TYR A 19 -20.77 7.26 2.21
CA TYR A 19 -19.46 7.31 2.85
C TYR A 19 -18.50 6.22 2.34
N HIS A 20 -19.01 5.01 2.04
CA HIS A 20 -18.22 3.93 1.44
C HIS A 20 -17.84 4.21 -0.02
N HIS A 21 -18.67 4.93 -0.76
CA HIS A 21 -18.36 5.43 -2.10
C HIS A 21 -17.27 6.53 -2.10
N GLY A 22 -16.78 6.94 -0.93
CA GLY A 22 -15.71 7.93 -0.80
C GLY A 22 -16.21 9.38 -0.84
N ILE A 23 -17.52 9.59 -0.74
CA ILE A 23 -18.12 10.93 -0.71
C ILE A 23 -17.78 11.61 0.61
N SER A 24 -17.40 12.89 0.54
CA SER A 24 -17.02 13.67 1.72
C SER A 24 -18.23 13.95 2.61
N SER A 25 -18.00 14.11 3.92
CA SER A 25 -19.09 14.40 4.86
C SER A 25 -19.84 15.71 4.55
N ASP A 26 -19.20 16.68 3.89
CA ASP A 26 -19.86 17.89 3.36
C ASP A 26 -20.78 17.58 2.18
N ALA A 27 -20.32 16.78 1.21
CA ALA A 27 -21.15 16.38 0.08
C ALA A 27 -22.33 15.51 0.53
N ILE A 28 -22.14 14.63 1.52
CA ILE A 28 -23.22 13.85 2.14
C ILE A 28 -24.29 14.77 2.75
N SER A 29 -23.88 15.85 3.41
CA SER A 29 -24.80 16.87 3.96
C SER A 29 -25.66 17.49 2.87
N ARG A 30 -25.06 17.90 1.75
CA ARG A 30 -25.80 18.51 0.62
C ARG A 30 -26.78 17.53 -0.03
N THR A 31 -26.41 16.26 -0.15
CA THR A 31 -27.34 15.22 -0.65
C THR A 31 -28.50 14.97 0.29
N LEU A 32 -28.27 14.98 1.61
CA LEU A 32 -29.35 14.85 2.61
C LEU A 32 -30.30 16.05 2.58
N GLU A 33 -29.75 17.24 2.39
CA GLU A 33 -30.54 18.46 2.23
C GLU A 33 -31.38 18.40 0.94
N THR A 34 -30.80 17.97 -0.17
CA THR A 34 -31.49 17.95 -1.47
C THR A 34 -32.55 16.84 -1.56
N CYS A 35 -32.25 15.63 -1.07
CA CYS A 35 -33.14 14.48 -1.20
C CYS A 35 -34.21 14.41 -0.10
N HIS A 36 -33.87 14.84 1.12
CA HIS A 36 -34.72 14.64 2.30
C HIS A 36 -35.11 15.95 2.99
N ASN A 37 -34.64 17.12 2.51
CA ASN A 37 -34.88 18.43 3.09
C ASN A 37 -34.40 18.53 4.56
N ILE A 38 -33.33 17.82 4.90
CA ILE A 38 -32.75 17.80 6.25
C ILE A 38 -31.41 18.52 6.24
N GLN A 39 -31.34 19.65 6.95
CA GLN A 39 -30.10 20.38 7.13
C GLN A 39 -29.24 19.76 8.24
N VAL A 40 -28.19 19.04 7.83
CA VAL A 40 -27.24 18.41 8.76
C VAL A 40 -25.86 19.03 8.58
N LYS A 41 -25.24 19.53 9.66
CA LYS A 41 -23.84 19.98 9.58
C LYS A 41 -22.89 18.79 9.44
N GLU A 42 -21.76 18.99 8.76
CA GLU A 42 -20.69 17.99 8.60
C GLU A 42 -20.30 17.33 9.94
N ARG A 43 -20.12 18.15 11.00
CA ARG A 43 -19.76 17.68 12.34
C ARG A 43 -20.79 16.68 12.91
N THR A 44 -22.06 16.84 12.59
CA THR A 44 -23.12 15.92 13.03
C THR A 44 -23.00 14.59 12.29
N ILE A 45 -22.75 14.62 10.97
CA ILE A 45 -22.52 13.41 10.17
C ILE A 45 -21.29 12.66 10.71
N GLN A 46 -20.17 13.35 10.91
CA GLN A 46 -18.97 12.76 11.51
C GLN A 46 -19.22 12.17 12.89
N SER A 47 -19.99 12.86 13.75
CA SER A 47 -20.35 12.36 15.08
C SER A 47 -21.23 11.10 15.00
N ARG A 48 -22.18 11.05 14.05
CA ARG A 48 -23.05 9.88 13.84
C ARG A 48 -22.28 8.70 13.26
N LEU A 49 -21.44 8.94 12.25
CA LEU A 49 -20.52 7.93 11.71
C LEU A 49 -19.66 7.32 12.83
N ARG A 50 -19.10 8.15 13.72
CA ARG A 50 -18.36 7.67 14.92
C ARG A 50 -19.23 6.84 15.86
N LYS A 51 -20.47 7.28 16.14
CA LYS A 51 -21.42 6.55 17.00
C LYS A 51 -21.82 5.20 16.40
N TRP A 52 -21.96 5.13 15.08
CA TRP A 52 -22.24 3.90 14.33
C TRP A 52 -20.99 3.01 14.13
N GLY A 53 -19.82 3.41 14.66
CA GLY A 53 -18.58 2.63 14.56
C GLY A 53 -17.87 2.76 13.21
N ILE A 54 -18.30 3.69 12.36
CA ILE A 54 -17.83 3.84 10.98
C ILE A 54 -16.69 4.83 11.00
N ARG A 55 -15.49 4.27 10.99
CA ARG A 55 -14.26 5.03 10.79
C ARG A 55 -13.90 4.98 9.31
N LYS A 56 -13.37 6.08 8.78
CA LYS A 56 -12.64 6.05 7.51
C LYS A 56 -11.57 4.99 7.68
N ARG A 57 -11.77 3.82 7.08
CA ARG A 57 -10.72 2.82 6.99
C ARG A 57 -9.73 3.49 6.06
N HIS A 58 -8.69 4.11 6.61
CA HIS A 58 -7.55 4.51 5.82
C HIS A 58 -7.21 3.24 5.05
N ARG A 59 -7.36 3.28 3.72
CA ARG A 59 -7.04 2.15 2.85
C ARG A 59 -5.52 2.04 2.97
N THR A 60 -5.08 1.48 4.09
CA THR A 60 -3.68 1.27 4.35
C THR A 60 -3.30 0.27 3.28
N THR A 61 -2.24 0.59 2.58
CA THR A 61 -1.53 -0.28 1.63
C THR A 61 -1.52 -1.75 2.07
N THR A 62 -1.49 -1.99 3.39
CA THR A 62 -1.61 -3.28 4.09
C THR A 62 -2.90 -4.11 3.87
N GLY A 63 -3.96 -3.51 3.33
CA GLY A 63 -5.28 -4.13 3.14
C GLY A 63 -5.70 -4.24 1.67
N ASP A 64 -4.81 -3.89 0.74
CA ASP A 64 -5.09 -3.99 -0.69
C ASP A 64 -4.71 -5.38 -1.20
N GLU A 65 -5.71 -6.22 -1.48
CA GLU A 65 -5.49 -7.58 -1.98
C GLU A 65 -4.84 -7.59 -3.36
N ALA A 66 -5.12 -6.59 -4.21
CA ALA A 66 -4.47 -6.48 -5.52
C ALA A 66 -2.98 -6.23 -5.36
N LEU A 67 -2.59 -5.36 -4.43
CA LEU A 67 -1.19 -5.14 -4.09
C LEU A 67 -0.53 -6.42 -3.55
N HIS A 68 -1.20 -7.16 -2.67
CA HIS A 68 -0.66 -8.42 -2.15
C HIS A 68 -0.44 -9.47 -3.25
N ALA A 69 -1.38 -9.59 -4.19
CA ALA A 69 -1.25 -10.48 -5.33
C ALA A 69 -0.07 -10.08 -6.22
N ARG A 70 0.11 -8.77 -6.45
CA ARG A 70 1.22 -8.26 -7.25
C ARG A 70 2.58 -8.52 -6.62
N ILE A 71 2.72 -8.26 -5.31
CA ILE A 71 3.94 -8.56 -4.55
C ILE A 71 4.28 -10.07 -4.62
N LYS A 72 3.28 -10.94 -4.51
CA LYS A 72 3.48 -12.40 -4.66
C LYS A 72 3.97 -12.76 -6.06
N MET A 73 3.37 -12.20 -7.10
CA MET A 73 3.80 -12.46 -8.49
C MET A 73 5.23 -12.02 -8.72
N LEU A 74 5.59 -10.79 -8.36
CA LEU A 74 6.94 -10.25 -8.54
C LEU A 74 8.01 -11.05 -7.77
N PHE A 75 7.66 -11.58 -6.59
CA PHE A 75 8.57 -12.39 -5.79
C PHE A 75 8.72 -13.83 -6.32
N ILE A 76 7.63 -14.47 -6.74
CA ILE A 76 7.63 -15.89 -7.13
C ILE A 76 8.04 -16.08 -8.59
N GLN A 77 7.49 -15.29 -9.52
CA GLN A 77 7.77 -15.42 -10.96
C GLN A 77 9.09 -14.75 -11.32
N ASP A 78 9.25 -13.50 -10.88
CA ASP A 78 10.32 -12.61 -11.34
C ASP A 78 11.56 -12.69 -10.43
N LYS A 79 11.44 -13.28 -9.23
CA LYS A 79 12.50 -13.41 -8.21
C LYS A 79 13.25 -12.10 -7.95
N LEU A 80 12.54 -10.98 -8.02
CA LEU A 80 13.14 -9.65 -7.89
C LEU A 80 13.63 -9.37 -6.48
N THR A 81 14.58 -8.45 -6.36
CA THR A 81 15.00 -7.90 -5.06
C THR A 81 13.98 -6.88 -4.54
N ASP A 82 14.01 -6.61 -3.24
CA ASP A 82 13.06 -5.69 -2.59
C ASP A 82 13.05 -4.29 -3.23
N LYS A 83 14.21 -3.82 -3.72
CA LYS A 83 14.32 -2.52 -4.42
C LYS A 83 13.64 -2.54 -5.78
N ALA A 84 13.91 -3.55 -6.61
CA ALA A 84 13.29 -3.66 -7.93
C ALA A 84 11.77 -3.89 -7.85
N MET A 85 11.31 -4.67 -6.86
CA MET A 85 9.88 -4.79 -6.56
C MET A 85 9.26 -3.44 -6.19
N LEU A 86 9.94 -2.62 -5.41
CA LEU A 86 9.44 -1.30 -5.02
C LEU A 86 9.34 -0.37 -6.22
N ASP A 87 10.35 -0.33 -7.10
CA ASP A 87 10.32 0.49 -8.31
C ASP A 87 9.16 0.10 -9.23
N MET A 88 8.95 -1.20 -9.46
CA MET A 88 7.81 -1.69 -10.26
C MET A 88 6.47 -1.29 -9.65
N LEU A 89 6.31 -1.45 -8.34
CA LEU A 89 5.08 -1.09 -7.65
C LEU A 89 4.84 0.43 -7.67
N GLN A 90 5.88 1.25 -7.60
CA GLN A 90 5.75 2.69 -7.73
C GLN A 90 5.41 3.12 -9.17
N GLN A 91 5.98 2.47 -10.18
CA GLN A 91 5.63 2.70 -11.59
C GLN A 91 4.17 2.34 -11.88
N GLU A 92 3.63 1.31 -11.22
CA GLU A 92 2.22 0.93 -11.29
C GLU A 92 1.29 1.89 -10.52
N GLY A 93 1.84 2.88 -9.82
CA GLY A 93 1.09 3.90 -9.09
C GLY A 93 0.82 3.56 -7.62
N TYR A 94 1.42 2.48 -7.09
CA TYR A 94 1.32 2.17 -5.67
C TYR A 94 2.32 3.02 -4.86
N GLY A 95 1.80 3.98 -4.09
CA GLY A 95 2.58 4.84 -3.20
C GLY A 95 3.07 4.13 -1.93
N ILE A 96 3.90 3.09 -2.08
CA ILE A 96 4.38 2.27 -0.97
C ILE A 96 5.83 2.59 -0.63
N SER A 97 6.15 2.57 0.66
CA SER A 97 7.52 2.69 1.14
C SER A 97 8.16 1.31 1.29
N GLU A 98 9.49 1.25 1.22
CA GLU A 98 10.26 0.01 1.37
C GLU A 98 9.96 -0.72 2.69
N ARG A 99 9.81 0.05 3.79
CA ARG A 99 9.43 -0.48 5.10
C ARG A 99 8.06 -1.18 5.07
N THR A 100 7.11 -0.64 4.32
CA THR A 100 5.77 -1.21 4.13
C THR A 100 5.85 -2.47 3.27
N LEU A 101 6.62 -2.43 2.18
CA LEU A 101 6.85 -3.58 1.31
C LEU A 101 7.47 -4.75 2.09
N ARG A 102 8.53 -4.52 2.89
CA ARG A 102 9.10 -5.56 3.74
C ARG A 102 8.05 -6.14 4.69
N ARG A 103 7.32 -5.28 5.41
CA ARG A 103 6.28 -5.74 6.34
C ARG A 103 5.21 -6.59 5.64
N LEU A 104 4.80 -6.21 4.43
CA LEU A 104 3.89 -6.99 3.59
C LEU A 104 4.50 -8.34 3.21
N ARG A 105 5.76 -8.35 2.79
CA ARG A 105 6.53 -9.57 2.49
C ARG A 105 6.55 -10.52 3.69
N PHE A 106 6.76 -9.98 4.90
CA PHE A 106 6.66 -10.74 6.15
C PHE A 106 5.28 -11.35 6.38
N LYS A 107 4.24 -10.54 6.23
CA LYS A 107 2.85 -10.97 6.42
C LYS A 107 2.42 -12.03 5.41
N LEU A 108 2.93 -11.98 4.18
CA LEU A 108 2.62 -12.92 3.10
C LEU A 108 3.48 -14.19 3.13
N GLY A 109 4.41 -14.31 4.08
CA GLY A 109 5.27 -15.49 4.22
C GLY A 109 6.36 -15.61 3.15
N LEU A 110 6.63 -14.53 2.41
CA LEU A 110 7.58 -14.50 1.29
C LEU A 110 9.02 -14.30 1.81
N HIS A 111 9.50 -15.27 2.58
CA HIS A 111 10.85 -15.28 3.12
C HIS A 111 11.77 -16.15 2.29
N VAL A 112 12.90 -15.59 1.88
CA VAL A 112 14.05 -16.40 1.47
C VAL A 112 14.51 -17.17 2.71
N ARG A 113 14.35 -18.51 2.71
CA ARG A 113 14.95 -19.35 3.74
C ARG A 113 16.46 -19.13 3.66
N ALA A 114 17.10 -18.91 4.81
CA ALA A 114 18.52 -18.53 4.91
C ALA A 114 19.50 -19.44 4.13
N SER A 115 19.08 -20.65 3.77
CA SER A 115 19.84 -21.59 2.93
C SER A 115 20.21 -21.08 1.52
N GLU A 116 19.58 -20.01 1.00
CA GLU A 116 19.96 -19.41 -0.30
C GLU A 116 20.86 -18.17 -0.15
N ARG A 117 21.11 -17.67 1.07
CA ARG A 117 22.02 -16.53 1.28
C ARG A 117 23.47 -16.87 0.94
N GLU A 118 23.87 -18.12 1.13
CA GLU A 118 25.21 -18.61 0.74
C GLU A 118 25.40 -18.58 -0.78
N LYS A 119 24.36 -18.93 -1.56
CA LYS A 119 24.46 -19.00 -3.03
C LYS A 119 24.64 -17.63 -3.72
N HIS A 120 24.09 -16.56 -3.14
CA HIS A 120 24.21 -15.21 -3.72
C HIS A 120 25.52 -14.51 -3.33
N GLN A 121 26.08 -14.85 -2.16
CA GLN A 121 27.43 -14.38 -1.78
C GLN A 121 28.52 -15.04 -2.64
N GLU A 122 28.34 -16.31 -3.04
CA GLU A 122 29.25 -16.97 -3.99
C GLU A 122 29.18 -16.35 -5.40
N GLN A 123 28.00 -16.01 -5.92
CA GLN A 123 27.89 -15.40 -7.25
C GLN A 123 28.57 -14.02 -7.37
N CYS A 124 28.46 -13.15 -6.37
CA CYS A 124 29.19 -11.87 -6.37
C CYS A 124 30.71 -12.08 -6.30
N GLN A 125 31.19 -13.00 -5.44
CA GLN A 125 32.62 -13.27 -5.31
C GLN A 125 33.22 -13.92 -6.57
N MET A 126 32.46 -14.73 -7.29
CA MET A 126 32.94 -15.37 -8.54
C MET A 126 33.04 -14.40 -9.71
N GLN A 127 32.23 -13.34 -9.76
CA GLN A 127 32.34 -12.32 -10.81
C GLN A 127 33.52 -11.36 -10.61
N GLU A 128 33.92 -11.07 -9.37
CA GLU A 128 35.08 -10.22 -9.09
C GLU A 128 36.42 -10.89 -9.43
N GLN A 129 36.50 -12.23 -9.46
CA GLN A 129 37.75 -12.94 -9.80
C GLN A 129 38.00 -13.12 -11.30
N MET A 130 37.02 -12.84 -12.19
CA MET A 130 37.23 -12.96 -13.64
C MET A 130 37.72 -11.70 -14.35
N ILE A 131 37.91 -10.58 -13.62
CA ILE A 131 38.54 -9.37 -14.16
C ILE A 131 40.04 -9.33 -13.78
N VAL A 132 40.79 -10.38 -14.12
CA VAL A 132 42.26 -10.30 -14.17
C VAL A 132 42.63 -9.80 -15.57
N PRO A 133 43.16 -8.57 -15.74
CA PRO A 133 43.85 -8.24 -16.98
C PRO A 133 45.13 -9.06 -17.01
N GLN A 134 45.26 -9.87 -18.06
CA GLN A 134 46.47 -10.63 -18.35
C GLN A 134 47.72 -9.73 -18.32
N PRO A 135 48.89 -10.25 -17.89
CA PRO A 135 50.12 -9.49 -17.93
C PRO A 135 50.51 -9.25 -19.39
N ARG A 136 50.63 -7.99 -19.80
CA ARG A 136 51.32 -7.64 -21.05
C ARG A 136 52.79 -8.02 -20.90
N LEU A 137 53.17 -9.11 -21.54
CA LEU A 137 54.55 -9.45 -21.84
C LEU A 137 55.02 -8.59 -23.01
N GLU A 138 55.62 -7.45 -22.72
CA GLU A 138 56.43 -6.65 -23.65
C GLU A 138 57.45 -5.95 -22.73
N GLY A 139 58.76 -6.15 -22.71
CA GLY A 139 59.74 -6.59 -23.68
C GLY A 139 61.06 -5.95 -23.21
N GLN A 140 62.05 -6.75 -22.85
CA GLN A 140 63.47 -6.38 -22.83
C GLN A 140 64.20 -7.56 -23.50
N PRO A 141 65.22 -7.38 -24.35
CA PRO A 141 66.46 -6.60 -24.12
C PRO A 141 66.82 -5.71 -25.35
N VAL A 142 67.85 -4.86 -25.39
CA VAL A 142 69.29 -5.03 -25.11
C VAL A 142 69.93 -3.67 -24.79
#